data_AF-A0A502WQZ3-F1
#
_entry.id   AF-A0A502WQZ3-F1
#
_cell.length_a   1.000
_cell.length_b   1.000
_cell.length_c   1.000
_cell.angle_alpha   90.00
_cell.angle_beta   90.00
_cell.angle_gamma   90.00
#
_symmetry.space_group_name_H-M   'P 1'
#
loop_
_entity.id
_entity.type
_entity.pdbx_description
1 polymer ?
#
loop_
_entity_poly.entity_id
_entity_poly.type
_entity_poly.pdbx_seq_one_letter_code
_entity_poly.pdbx_strand_id
1 'polypeptide(L)'
;MPDISPEDSRDFLRGIITRNKEREDGRSFKVIVHMTREEATKIWAAKRWLDVYREWGVGIEETDFTIDYVRKFLGELIEGLKVQKGAEEMTIMFKRRGLNILTAAELHLDRYVIMRSAPDRSKSWKGKK
;
A
#
# COMPACT_ATOMS: atom_id res chain seq x y z
N MET A 1 2.30 -19.59 3.00
CA MET A 1 2.23 -18.20 3.48
C MET A 1 0.75 -17.88 3.55
N PRO A 2 0.20 -17.42 4.69
CA PRO A 2 -1.23 -17.17 4.80
C PRO A 2 -1.68 -16.21 3.68
N ASP A 3 -2.84 -16.48 3.09
CA ASP A 3 -3.44 -15.60 2.08
C ASP A 3 -3.92 -14.32 2.77
N ILE A 4 -3.03 -13.33 2.86
CA ILE A 4 -3.34 -12.00 3.37
C ILE A 4 -4.23 -11.30 2.34
N SER A 5 -5.42 -10.90 2.77
CA SER A 5 -6.39 -10.21 1.91
C SER A 5 -5.90 -8.82 1.48
N PRO A 6 -6.39 -8.26 0.36
CA PRO A 6 -6.09 -6.88 -0.01
C PRO A 6 -6.63 -5.89 1.04
N GLU A 7 -7.72 -6.23 1.72
CA GLU A 7 -8.30 -5.48 2.83
C GLU A 7 -7.32 -5.39 4.00
N ASP A 8 -6.79 -6.51 4.47
CA ASP A 8 -5.83 -6.55 5.58
C ASP A 8 -4.54 -5.79 5.25
N SER A 9 -4.10 -5.90 3.99
CA SER A 9 -2.91 -5.20 3.50
C SER A 9 -3.13 -3.69 3.50
N ARG A 10 -4.27 -3.23 2.96
CA ARG A 10 -4.67 -1.82 2.98
C ARG A 10 -4.80 -1.29 4.40
N ASP A 11 -5.51 -1.99 5.27
CA ASP A 11 -5.81 -1.52 6.62
C ASP A 11 -4.52 -1.41 7.46
N PHE A 12 -3.55 -2.29 7.21
CA PHE A 12 -2.22 -2.17 7.77
C PHE A 12 -1.49 -0.90 7.31
N LEU A 13 -1.47 -0.61 6.00
CA LEU A 13 -0.88 0.63 5.48
C LEU A 13 -1.59 1.87 6.05
N ARG A 14 -2.93 1.86 6.06
CA ARG A 14 -3.77 2.92 6.62
C ARG A 14 -3.47 3.15 8.10
N GLY A 15 -3.22 2.09 8.87
CA GLY A 15 -2.81 2.16 10.27
C GLY A 15 -1.44 2.82 10.46
N ILE A 16 -0.47 2.56 9.58
CA ILE A 16 0.81 3.28 9.59
C ILE A 16 0.59 4.76 9.31
N ILE A 17 -0.15 5.11 8.25
CA ILE A 17 -0.37 6.50 7.83
C ILE A 17 -1.11 7.29 8.92
N THR A 18 -2.18 6.72 9.47
CA THR A 18 -3.06 7.41 10.44
C THR A 18 -2.33 7.75 11.74
N ARG A 19 -1.49 6.84 12.23
CA ARG A 19 -0.69 7.06 13.46
C ARG A 19 0.44 8.07 13.26
N ASN A 20 0.84 8.28 12.01
CA ASN A 20 2.02 9.05 11.65
C ASN A 20 1.67 10.20 10.71
N LYS A 21 0.48 10.81 10.85
CA LYS A 21 0.16 12.02 10.09
C LYS A 21 1.13 13.13 10.46
N GLU A 22 1.52 13.89 9.46
CA GLU A 22 2.42 15.03 9.63
C GLU A 22 1.82 16.06 10.59
N ARG A 23 2.63 16.52 11.55
CA ARG A 23 2.31 17.71 12.34
C ARG A 23 2.78 18.92 11.54
N GLU A 24 1.95 19.97 11.47
CA GLU A 24 2.23 21.20 10.70
C GLU A 24 3.40 22.05 11.24
N ASP A 25 4.18 21.52 12.19
CA ASP A 25 5.18 22.28 12.97
C ASP A 25 6.53 22.48 12.26
N GLY A 26 6.65 22.07 10.99
CA GLY A 26 7.82 22.33 10.14
C GLY A 26 9.10 21.58 10.55
N ARG A 27 9.04 20.68 11.54
CA ARG A 27 10.22 19.92 12.01
C ARG A 27 10.59 18.79 11.05
N SER A 28 11.84 18.32 11.16
CA SER A 28 12.31 17.16 10.41
C SER A 28 11.46 15.94 10.72
N PHE A 29 10.63 15.53 9.75
CA PHE A 29 9.68 14.45 9.89
C PHE A 29 10.34 13.10 9.57
N LYS A 30 10.56 12.28 10.60
CA LYS A 30 11.01 10.89 10.49
C LYS A 30 10.09 10.01 11.33
N VAL A 31 9.66 8.91 10.72
CA VAL A 31 8.79 7.92 11.34
C VAL A 31 9.50 6.59 11.32
N ILE A 32 9.66 5.98 12.49
CA ILE A 32 10.21 4.64 12.63
C ILE A 32 9.03 3.73 12.97
N VAL A 33 8.74 2.79 12.07
CA VAL A 33 7.69 1.80 12.27
C VAL A 33 8.36 0.52 12.73
N HIS A 34 8.04 0.13 13.95
CA HIS A 34 8.37 -1.17 14.52
C HIS A 34 7.25 -2.13 14.18
N MET A 35 7.59 -3.34 13.73
CA MET A 35 6.61 -4.33 13.31
C MET A 35 7.12 -5.75 13.49
N THR A 36 6.19 -6.68 13.66
CA THR A 36 6.51 -8.11 13.69
C THR A 36 6.82 -8.62 12.27
N ARG A 37 7.38 -9.83 12.18
CA ARG A 37 7.56 -10.50 10.89
C ARG A 37 6.24 -10.74 10.16
N GLU A 38 5.16 -11.01 10.88
CA GLU A 38 3.82 -11.20 10.30
C GLU A 38 3.30 -9.89 9.71
N GLU A 39 3.50 -8.77 10.40
CA GLU A 39 3.15 -7.45 9.87
C GLU A 39 3.99 -7.07 8.65
N ALA A 40 5.29 -7.40 8.63
CA ALA A 40 6.13 -7.22 7.45
C ALA A 40 5.60 -8.00 6.22
N THR A 41 4.97 -9.17 6.42
CA THR A 41 4.33 -9.89 5.31
C THR A 41 3.13 -9.16 4.71
N LYS A 42 2.48 -8.25 5.43
CA LYS A 42 1.39 -7.41 4.91
C LYS A 42 1.90 -6.37 3.89
N ILE A 43 3.15 -5.91 4.02
CA ILE A 43 3.82 -5.05 3.01
C ILE A 43 4.09 -5.84 1.73
N TRP A 44 4.52 -7.10 1.87
CA TRP A 44 4.68 -8.00 0.73
C TRP A 44 3.36 -8.27 0.02
N ALA A 45 2.30 -8.55 0.79
CA ALA A 45 0.96 -8.75 0.26
C ALA A 45 0.43 -7.49 -0.45
N ALA A 46 0.64 -6.29 0.13
CA ALA A 46 0.30 -5.01 -0.50
C ALA A 46 0.92 -4.89 -1.90
N LYS A 47 2.23 -5.15 -2.04
CA LYS A 47 2.89 -5.11 -3.34
C LYS A 47 2.28 -6.12 -4.32
N ARG A 48 2.02 -7.35 -3.87
CA ARG A 48 1.42 -8.40 -4.70
C ARG A 48 0.03 -8.01 -5.21
N TRP A 49 -0.82 -7.45 -4.35
CA TRP A 49 -2.15 -6.99 -4.76
C TRP A 49 -2.11 -5.79 -5.71
N LEU A 50 -1.12 -4.91 -5.57
CA LEU A 50 -0.87 -3.86 -6.56
C LEU A 50 -0.34 -4.40 -7.90
N ASP A 51 0.40 -5.52 -7.89
CA ASP A 51 0.78 -6.22 -9.13
C ASP A 51 -0.50 -6.69 -9.87
N VAL A 52 -1.45 -7.30 -9.16
CA VAL A 52 -2.74 -7.74 -9.72
C VAL A 52 -3.59 -6.56 -10.19
N TYR A 53 -3.68 -5.51 -9.38
CA TYR A 53 -4.48 -4.32 -9.74
C TYR A 53 -3.92 -3.61 -10.99
N ARG A 54 -2.60 -3.59 -11.18
CA ARG A 54 -1.98 -3.09 -12.41
C ARG A 54 -2.43 -3.88 -13.64
N GLU A 55 -2.47 -5.20 -13.55
CA GLU A 55 -2.87 -6.08 -14.66
C GLU A 55 -4.32 -5.90 -15.07
N TRP A 56 -5.19 -5.43 -14.16
CA TRP A 56 -6.59 -5.12 -14.47
C TRP A 56 -6.75 -3.91 -15.42
N GLY A 57 -5.69 -3.15 -15.69
CA GLY A 57 -5.70 -2.08 -16.69
C GLY A 57 -6.55 -0.86 -16.32
N VAL A 58 -7.09 -0.81 -15.10
CA VAL A 58 -7.86 0.32 -14.57
C VAL A 58 -6.89 1.34 -13.98
N GLY A 59 -6.03 1.86 -14.85
CA GLY A 59 -5.03 2.88 -14.53
C GLY A 59 -5.69 4.23 -14.26
N ILE A 60 -6.17 4.44 -13.05
CA ILE A 60 -6.52 5.78 -12.57
C ILE A 60 -5.25 6.37 -11.94
N GLU A 61 -4.43 7.02 -12.76
CA GLU A 61 -3.29 7.84 -12.31
C GLU A 61 -3.77 9.20 -11.76
N GLU A 62 -4.61 9.16 -10.72
CA GLU A 62 -5.02 10.35 -9.95
C GLU A 62 -4.23 10.47 -8.63
N THR A 63 -3.16 9.70 -8.49
CA THR A 63 -2.24 9.76 -7.35
C THR A 63 -1.00 10.55 -7.74
N ASP A 64 -0.38 11.23 -6.77
CA ASP A 64 0.90 11.93 -6.95
C ASP A 64 2.05 11.00 -7.44
N PHE A 65 1.86 9.69 -7.32
CA PHE A 65 2.80 8.66 -7.72
C PHE A 65 2.11 7.60 -8.57
N THR A 66 2.75 7.20 -9.68
CA THR A 66 2.25 6.11 -10.52
C THR A 66 2.30 4.78 -9.78
N ILE A 67 1.42 3.85 -10.16
CA ILE A 67 1.37 2.51 -9.56
C ILE A 67 2.73 1.79 -9.66
N ASP A 68 3.48 2.00 -10.74
CA ASP A 68 4.80 1.41 -10.92
C ASP A 68 5.85 1.99 -9.98
N TYR A 69 5.80 3.31 -9.74
CA TYR A 69 6.66 3.93 -8.76
C TYR A 69 6.35 3.43 -7.34
N VAL A 70 5.07 3.31 -7.00
CA VAL A 70 4.61 2.77 -5.72
C VAL A 70 5.08 1.32 -5.54
N ARG A 71 4.92 0.46 -6.56
CA ARG A 71 5.35 -0.94 -6.51
C ARG A 71 6.86 -1.08 -6.33
N LYS A 72 7.64 -0.24 -7.01
CA LYS A 72 9.09 -0.18 -6.85
C LYS A 72 9.47 0.19 -5.41
N PHE A 73 8.85 1.23 -4.87
CA PHE A 73 9.05 1.65 -3.49
C PHE A 73 8.75 0.55 -2.47
N LEU A 74 7.61 -0.14 -2.59
CA LEU A 74 7.30 -1.28 -1.72
C LEU A 74 8.32 -2.43 -1.89
N GLY A 75 8.81 -2.66 -3.11
CA GLY A 75 9.89 -3.60 -3.37
C GLY A 75 11.18 -3.28 -2.59
N GLU A 76 11.59 -2.01 -2.61
CA GLU A 76 12.76 -1.54 -1.84
C GLU A 76 12.57 -1.72 -0.32
N LEU A 77 11.36 -1.46 0.19
CA LEU A 77 11.04 -1.72 1.60
C LEU A 77 11.16 -3.22 1.94
N ILE A 78 10.62 -4.09 1.08
CA ILE A 78 10.67 -5.54 1.27
C ILE A 78 12.12 -6.03 1.28
N GLU A 79 12.99 -5.53 0.40
CA GLU A 79 14.42 -5.87 0.43
C GLU A 79 15.09 -5.40 1.74
N GLY A 80 14.78 -4.20 2.22
CA GLY A 80 15.24 -3.71 3.52
C GLY A 80 14.79 -4.59 4.70
N LEU A 81 13.56 -5.10 4.67
CA LEU A 81 13.04 -6.02 5.68
C LEU A 81 13.69 -7.41 5.59
N LYS A 82 14.01 -7.88 4.38
CA LYS A 82 14.70 -9.17 4.20
C LYS A 82 16.10 -9.18 4.78
N VAL A 83 16.81 -8.05 4.80
CA VAL A 83 18.13 -7.94 5.44
C VAL A 83 18.03 -8.11 6.96
N GLN A 84 16.88 -7.78 7.55
CA GLN A 84 16.62 -7.94 8.99
C GLN A 84 16.14 -9.35 9.37
N LYS A 85 16.30 -10.35 8.48
CA LYS A 85 15.92 -11.76 8.73
C LYS A 85 16.69 -12.31 9.94
N GLY A 86 16.01 -12.38 11.08
CA GLY A 86 16.56 -12.90 12.34
C GLY A 86 16.28 -12.00 13.55
N ALA A 87 15.87 -10.74 13.32
CA ALA A 87 15.42 -9.86 14.39
C ALA A 87 14.01 -10.27 14.86
N GLU A 88 13.78 -10.22 16.19
CA GLU A 88 12.44 -10.39 16.78
C GLU A 88 11.50 -9.26 16.36
N GLU A 89 12.06 -8.07 16.17
CA GLU A 89 11.35 -6.86 15.74
C GLU A 89 12.00 -6.30 14.47
N MET A 90 11.19 -6.01 13.46
CA MET A 90 11.63 -5.40 12.20
C MET A 90 11.31 -3.91 12.19
N THR A 91 12.19 -3.11 11.59
CA THR A 91 12.02 -1.66 11.55
C THR A 91 12.07 -1.10 10.12
N ILE A 92 11.21 -0.12 9.85
CA ILE A 92 11.25 0.70 8.63
C ILE A 92 11.27 2.16 9.02
N MET A 93 12.13 2.93 8.36
CA MET A 93 12.17 4.37 8.50
C MET A 93 11.53 5.06 7.30
N PHE A 94 10.51 5.88 7.55
CA PHE A 94 9.87 6.74 6.56
C PHE A 94 10.27 8.19 6.78
N LYS A 95 10.65 8.86 5.69
CA LYS A 95 10.63 10.33 5.57
C LYS A 95 9.25 10.77 5.05
N ARG A 96 8.94 12.07 5.09
CA ARG A 96 7.70 12.64 4.54
C ARG A 96 7.32 12.05 3.17
N ARG A 97 8.25 12.07 2.21
CA ARG A 97 8.04 11.50 0.88
C ARG A 97 7.68 10.01 0.91
N GLY A 98 8.30 9.23 1.80
CA GLY A 98 8.00 7.81 1.96
C GLY A 98 6.58 7.56 2.47
N LEU A 99 6.09 8.39 3.39
CA LEU A 99 4.68 8.31 3.81
C LEU A 99 3.72 8.72 2.69
N ASN A 100 4.03 9.75 1.90
CA ASN A 100 3.17 10.13 0.78
C ASN A 100 3.05 9.01 -0.26
N ILE A 101 4.15 8.30 -0.55
CA ILE A 101 4.13 7.12 -1.43
C ILE A 101 3.32 5.98 -0.78
N LEU A 102 3.42 5.79 0.54
CA LEU A 102 2.62 4.82 1.27
C LEU A 102 1.13 5.14 1.22
N THR A 103 0.76 6.42 1.29
CA THR A 103 -0.62 6.90 1.09
C THR A 103 -1.12 6.59 -0.31
N ALA A 104 -0.30 6.79 -1.35
CA ALA A 104 -0.67 6.38 -2.70
C ALA A 104 -0.86 4.86 -2.82
N ALA A 105 -0.01 4.07 -2.16
CA ALA A 105 -0.15 2.61 -2.10
C ALA A 105 -1.48 2.19 -1.46
N GLU A 106 -1.82 2.80 -0.33
CA GLU A 106 -3.07 2.56 0.37
C GLU A 106 -4.29 2.92 -0.49
N LEU A 107 -4.26 4.06 -1.17
CA LEU A 107 -5.36 4.49 -2.04
C LEU A 107 -5.57 3.54 -3.23
N HIS A 108 -4.49 3.07 -3.86
CA HIS A 108 -4.60 2.08 -4.94
C HIS A 108 -5.19 0.75 -4.44
N LEU A 109 -4.80 0.29 -3.25
CA LEU A 109 -5.39 -0.92 -2.65
C LEU A 109 -6.86 -0.71 -2.27
N ASP A 110 -7.23 0.45 -1.73
CA ASP A 110 -8.61 0.77 -1.41
C ASP A 110 -9.50 0.77 -2.66
N ARG A 111 -9.03 1.37 -3.75
CA ARG A 111 -9.68 1.29 -5.07
C ARG A 111 -9.83 -0.14 -5.54
N TYR A 112 -8.78 -0.96 -5.44
CA TYR A 112 -8.84 -2.37 -5.81
C TYR A 112 -9.91 -3.13 -5.00
N VAL A 113 -9.96 -2.93 -3.68
CA VAL A 113 -10.97 -3.54 -2.80
C VAL A 113 -12.39 -3.09 -3.18
N ILE A 114 -12.60 -1.81 -3.45
CA ILE A 114 -13.89 -1.27 -3.89
C ILE A 114 -14.31 -1.88 -5.24
N MET A 115 -13.38 -1.97 -6.20
CA MET A 115 -13.67 -2.56 -7.50
C MET A 115 -14.00 -4.05 -7.43
N ARG A 116 -13.32 -4.78 -6.55
CA ARG A 116 -13.57 -6.21 -6.32
C ARG A 116 -14.90 -6.47 -5.62
N SER A 117 -15.35 -5.56 -4.76
CA SER A 117 -16.63 -5.67 -4.04
C SER A 117 -17.82 -5.13 -4.82
N ALA A 118 -17.60 -4.41 -5.93
CA ALA A 118 -18.66 -3.99 -6.81
C ALA A 118 -19.32 -5.21 -7.50
N PRO A 119 -20.65 -5.39 -7.40
CA PRO A 119 -21.33 -6.43 -8.15
C PRO A 119 -21.12 -6.20 -9.65
N ASP A 120 -20.82 -7.29 -10.35
CA ASP A 120 -20.57 -7.40 -11.78
C ASP A 120 -21.22 -6.25 -12.59
N ARG A 121 -20.43 -5.27 -13.04
CA ARG A 121 -20.92 -4.19 -13.92
C ARG A 121 -21.21 -4.67 -15.35
N SER A 122 -21.53 -5.95 -15.51
CA SER A 122 -21.83 -6.60 -16.80
C SER A 122 -23.29 -6.42 -17.27
N LYS A 123 -24.13 -5.60 -16.60
CA LYS A 123 -25.56 -5.45 -17.01
C LYS A 123 -26.16 -4.05 -17.13
N SER A 124 -25.42 -2.95 -17.01
CA SER A 124 -26.04 -1.61 -17.14
C SER A 124 -25.20 -0.56 -17.85
N TRP A 125 -24.63 -0.90 -19.01
CA TRP A 125 -24.35 0.11 -20.05
C TRP A 125 -25.15 -0.22 -21.31
N LYS A 126 -26.49 -0.17 -21.22
CA LYS A 126 -27.29 0.09 -22.41
C LYS A 126 -27.07 1.56 -22.75
N GLY A 127 -26.18 1.80 -23.71
CA GLY A 127 -26.05 3.10 -24.35
C GLY A 127 -27.45 3.60 -24.72
N LYS A 128 -27.78 4.80 -24.22
CA LYS A 128 -28.93 5.54 -24.73
C LYS A 128 -28.64 5.80 -26.22
N LYS A 129 -29.50 5.23 -27.07
CA LYS A 129 -29.73 5.76 -28.42
C LYS A 129 -30.36 7.14 -28.32
#